data_AF-A0A9D0Y1L8-F1
#
_entry.id   AF-A0A9D0Y1L8-F1
#
_cell.length_a   1.000
_cell.length_b   1.000
_cell.length_c   1.000
_cell.angle_alpha   90.00
_cell.angle_beta   90.00
_cell.angle_gamma   90.00
#
_symmetry.space_group_name_H-M   'P 1'
#
loop_
_entity.id
_entity.type
_entity.pdbx_description
1 polymer ?
#
loop_
_entity_poly.entity_id
_entity_poly.type
_entity_poly.pdbx_seq_one_letter_code
_entity_poly.pdbx_strand_id
1 'polypeptide(L)'
;MSEEKKKKESKKGQIFSSIIFILGGAASGIIIGKFVANTNFELTLTELIFYLFLLMLFIFLTMIFHIIIHEMGHLIFGLISGYKFVSFRVGSLMLKKEKGKYVLKKFNIVGTAGQCLMGPDDNWNAYDYPYTL
;
A
#
# COMPACT_ATOMS: atom_id res chain seq x y z
N MET A 1 27.30 9.60 11.51
CA MET A 1 26.33 9.20 12.54
C MET A 1 26.20 7.68 12.48
N SER A 2 26.58 6.95 13.54
CA SER A 2 26.77 5.49 13.48
C SER A 2 25.49 4.73 13.08
N GLU A 3 25.63 3.67 12.27
CA GLU A 3 24.52 2.81 11.79
C GLU A 3 23.59 2.34 12.92
N GLU A 4 24.16 2.10 14.10
CA GLU A 4 23.44 1.71 15.31
C GLU A 4 22.41 2.74 15.78
N LYS A 5 22.73 4.05 15.67
CA LYS A 5 21.80 5.14 16.02
C LYS A 5 20.65 5.24 15.01
N LYS A 6 20.93 5.12 13.70
CA LYS A 6 19.89 5.12 12.63
C LYS A 6 18.90 3.95 12.79
N LYS A 7 19.41 2.75 13.08
CA LYS A 7 18.58 1.55 13.29
C LYS A 7 17.70 1.66 14.54
N LYS A 8 18.19 2.32 15.59
CA LYS A 8 17.45 2.56 16.84
C LYS A 8 16.36 3.63 16.67
N GLU A 9 16.57 4.66 15.87
CA GLU A 9 15.56 5.67 15.53
C GLU A 9 14.45 5.12 14.61
N SER A 10 14.81 4.34 13.59
CA SER A 10 13.86 3.62 12.72
C SER A 10 12.93 2.70 13.53
N LYS A 11 13.49 1.91 14.46
CA LYS A 11 12.70 1.06 15.37
C LYS A 11 11.79 1.84 16.31
N LYS A 12 12.25 2.99 16.83
CA LYS A 12 11.41 3.87 17.67
C LYS A 12 10.23 4.45 16.89
N GLY A 13 10.44 4.89 15.65
CA GLY A 13 9.37 5.36 14.76
C GLY A 13 8.35 4.27 14.43
N GLN A 14 8.81 3.04 14.17
CA GLN A 14 7.94 1.90 13.96
C GLN A 14 7.10 1.57 15.20
N ILE A 15 7.71 1.44 16.39
CA ILE A 15 7.00 1.17 17.64
C ILE A 15 5.98 2.27 17.95
N PHE A 16 6.34 3.54 17.75
CA PHE A 16 5.43 4.66 17.93
C PHE A 16 4.22 4.58 16.99
N SER A 17 4.45 4.29 15.71
CA SER A 17 3.37 4.10 14.74
C SER A 17 2.46 2.92 15.11
N SER A 18 3.03 1.79 15.56
CA SER A 18 2.27 0.63 16.03
C SER A 18 1.40 0.95 17.26
N ILE A 19 1.92 1.72 18.22
CA ILE A 19 1.14 2.14 19.39
C ILE A 19 -0.04 3.02 18.97
N ILE A 20 0.17 3.96 18.03
CA ILE A 20 -0.91 4.79 17.50
C ILE A 20 -1.99 3.93 16.84
N PHE A 21 -1.62 2.94 16.02
CA PHE A 21 -2.58 2.04 15.39
C PHE A 21 -3.39 1.23 16.41
N ILE A 22 -2.73 0.70 17.45
CA ILE A 22 -3.40 -0.07 18.50
C ILE A 22 -4.39 0.82 19.27
N LEU A 23 -3.95 2.01 19.69
CA LEU A 23 -4.81 2.95 20.43
C LEU A 23 -5.98 3.44 19.56
N GLY A 24 -5.72 3.76 18.29
CA GLY A 24 -6.75 4.16 17.34
C GLY A 24 -7.78 3.05 17.08
N GLY A 25 -7.33 1.80 16.93
CA GLY A 25 -8.19 0.64 16.78
C GLY A 25 -9.02 0.34 18.03
N ALA A 26 -8.42 0.46 19.22
CA ALA A 26 -9.14 0.27 20.48
C ALA A 26 -10.20 1.37 20.68
N ALA A 27 -9.86 2.64 20.41
CA ALA A 27 -10.78 3.76 20.53
C ALA A 27 -11.96 3.63 19.56
N SER A 28 -11.69 3.33 18.28
CA SER A 28 -12.75 3.13 17.29
C SER A 28 -13.64 1.93 17.64
N GLY A 29 -13.07 0.83 18.12
CA GLY A 29 -13.81 -0.34 18.59
C GLY A 29 -14.75 -0.03 19.75
N ILE A 30 -14.30 0.75 20.75
CA ILE A 30 -15.13 1.16 21.90
C ILE A 30 -16.27 2.08 21.43
N ILE A 31 -16.00 3.04 20.55
CA ILE A 31 -17.01 3.96 20.02
C ILE A 31 -18.09 3.21 19.25
N ILE A 32 -17.68 2.34 18.31
CA ILE A 32 -18.59 1.52 17.51
C ILE A 32 -19.38 0.58 18.43
N GLY A 33 -18.73 -0.08 19.38
CA GLY A 33 -19.37 -0.99 20.32
C GLY A 33 -20.43 -0.29 21.17
N LYS A 34 -20.16 0.92 21.69
CA LYS A 34 -21.15 1.73 22.42
C LYS A 34 -22.31 2.17 21.53
N PHE A 35 -22.04 2.56 20.29
CA PHE A 35 -23.07 2.95 19.34
C PHE A 35 -24.03 1.78 19.04
N VAL A 36 -23.48 0.59 18.77
CA VAL A 36 -24.26 -0.64 18.55
C VAL A 36 -25.01 -1.06 19.81
N ALA A 37 -24.40 -1.00 20.99
CA ALA A 37 -25.07 -1.37 22.23
C ALA A 37 -26.20 -0.40 22.63
N ASN A 38 -26.11 0.87 22.23
CA ASN A 38 -27.14 1.89 22.50
C ASN A 38 -28.23 1.95 21.42
N THR A 39 -28.16 1.08 20.40
CA THR A 39 -29.15 0.98 19.33
C THR A 39 -29.81 -0.39 19.38
N ASN A 40 -31.14 -0.45 19.37
CA ASN A 40 -31.88 -1.72 19.32
C ASN A 40 -31.84 -2.26 17.88
N PHE A 41 -30.68 -2.77 17.44
CA PHE A 41 -30.55 -3.44 16.16
C PHE A 41 -31.19 -4.83 16.22
N GLU A 42 -32.43 -4.92 15.78
CA GLU A 42 -33.06 -6.19 15.43
C GLU A 42 -32.77 -6.49 13.97
N LEU A 43 -31.62 -7.12 13.70
CA LEU A 43 -31.28 -7.57 12.36
C LEU A 43 -31.83 -8.97 12.12
N THR A 44 -32.57 -9.13 11.03
CA THR A 44 -32.90 -10.45 10.50
C THR A 44 -31.65 -11.13 9.94
N LEU A 45 -31.66 -12.46 9.85
CA LEU A 45 -30.54 -13.20 9.24
C LEU A 45 -30.24 -12.74 7.80
N THR A 46 -31.28 -12.39 7.04
CA THR A 46 -31.14 -11.90 5.66
C THR A 46 -30.40 -10.57 5.60
N GLU A 47 -30.75 -9.62 6.48
CA GLU A 47 -30.08 -8.33 6.56
C GLU A 47 -28.62 -8.49 7.01
N LEU A 48 -28.36 -9.35 7.99
CA LEU A 48 -26.99 -9.64 8.44
C LEU A 48 -26.12 -10.15 7.29
N ILE A 49 -26.62 -11.13 6.53
CA ILE A 49 -25.90 -11.69 5.37
C ILE A 49 -25.67 -10.61 4.30
N PHE A 50 -26.68 -9.77 4.04
CA PHE A 50 -26.57 -8.67 3.09
C PHE A 50 -25.50 -7.64 3.50
N TYR A 51 -25.48 -7.21 4.76
CA TYR A 51 -24.48 -6.28 5.27
C TYR A 51 -23.06 -6.88 5.26
N LEU A 52 -22.92 -8.17 5.60
CA LEU A 52 -21.63 -8.86 5.52
C LEU A 52 -21.12 -8.95 4.08
N PHE A 53 -22.00 -9.24 3.12
CA PHE A 53 -21.65 -9.22 1.70
C PHE A 53 -21.21 -7.82 1.25
N LEU A 54 -21.94 -6.78 1.64
CA LEU A 54 -21.62 -5.39 1.29
C LEU A 54 -20.28 -4.95 1.92
N LEU A 55 -20.00 -5.35 3.17
CA LEU A 55 -18.72 -5.14 3.82
C LEU A 55 -17.57 -5.80 3.06
N MET A 56 -17.70 -7.07 2.69
CA MET A 56 -16.68 -7.78 1.91
C MET A 56 -16.43 -7.12 0.56
N LEU A 57 -17.49 -6.70 -0.14
CA LEU A 57 -17.38 -5.95 -1.39
C LEU A 57 -16.62 -4.64 -1.18
N PHE A 58 -16.92 -3.90 -0.11
CA PHE A 58 -16.26 -2.63 0.18
C PHE A 58 -14.78 -2.80 0.50
N ILE A 59 -14.42 -3.82 1.27
CA ILE A 59 -13.02 -4.18 1.56
C ILE A 59 -12.29 -4.52 0.26
N PHE A 60 -12.90 -5.33 -0.61
CA PHE A 60 -12.30 -5.70 -1.89
C PHE A 60 -12.02 -4.48 -2.78
N LEU A 61 -13.01 -3.59 -2.92
CA LEU A 61 -12.83 -2.35 -3.69
C LEU A 61 -11.75 -1.45 -3.08
N THR A 62 -11.77 -1.27 -1.76
CA THR A 62 -10.79 -0.44 -1.05
C THR A 62 -9.38 -0.98 -1.21
N MET A 63 -9.19 -2.31 -1.19
CA MET A 63 -7.89 -2.94 -1.44
C MET A 63 -7.35 -2.61 -2.83
N ILE A 64 -8.19 -2.66 -3.87
CA ILE A 64 -7.78 -2.29 -5.24
C ILE A 64 -7.34 -0.83 -5.29
N PHE A 65 -8.14 0.08 -4.72
CA PHE A 65 -7.78 1.50 -4.66
C PHE A 65 -6.48 1.75 -3.89
N HIS A 66 -6.29 1.07 -2.76
CA HIS A 66 -5.09 1.17 -1.95
C HIS A 66 -3.85 0.74 -2.75
N ILE A 67 -3.91 -0.37 -3.47
CA ILE A 67 -2.82 -0.84 -4.33
C ILE A 67 -2.49 0.20 -5.40
N ILE A 68 -3.50 0.75 -6.09
CA ILE A 68 -3.27 1.76 -7.12
C ILE A 68 -2.53 2.97 -6.53
N ILE A 69 -2.99 3.49 -5.39
CA ILE A 69 -2.38 4.63 -4.73
C ILE A 69 -0.96 4.30 -4.25
N HIS A 70 -0.75 3.10 -3.69
CA HIS A 70 0.55 2.64 -3.20
C HIS A 70 1.58 2.58 -4.34
N GLU A 71 1.24 1.91 -5.43
CA GLU A 71 2.13 1.78 -6.60
C GLU A 71 2.33 3.15 -7.28
N MET A 72 1.30 4.00 -7.34
CA MET A 72 1.42 5.37 -7.87
C MET A 72 2.36 6.22 -7.01
N GLY A 73 2.37 6.01 -5.69
CA GLY A 73 3.34 6.63 -4.79
C GLY A 73 4.78 6.27 -5.19
N HIS A 74 5.06 4.97 -5.38
CA HIS A 74 6.37 4.52 -5.87
C HIS A 74 6.73 5.15 -7.21
N LEU A 75 5.75 5.28 -8.11
CA LEU A 75 5.94 5.93 -9.41
C LEU A 75 6.37 7.40 -9.27
N ILE A 76 5.61 8.18 -8.50
CA ILE A 76 5.84 9.61 -8.31
C ILE A 76 7.16 9.85 -7.57
N PHE A 77 7.37 9.18 -6.43
CA PHE A 77 8.58 9.36 -5.63
C PHE A 77 9.82 8.81 -6.33
N GLY A 78 9.71 7.74 -7.12
CA GLY A 78 10.80 7.24 -7.95
C GLY A 78 11.23 8.27 -8.99
N LEU A 79 10.28 8.87 -9.72
CA LEU A 79 10.58 9.92 -10.70
C LEU A 79 11.20 11.17 -10.06
N ILE A 80 10.68 11.61 -8.91
CA ILE A 80 11.23 12.74 -8.15
C ILE A 80 12.66 12.45 -7.69
N SER A 81 12.97 11.19 -7.33
CA SER A 81 14.29 10.76 -6.90
C SER A 81 15.28 10.53 -8.06
N GLY A 82 14.87 10.81 -9.31
CA GLY A 82 15.70 10.64 -10.50
C GLY A 82 15.69 9.24 -11.11
N TYR A 83 14.87 8.31 -10.60
CA TYR A 83 14.73 6.98 -11.19
C TYR A 83 13.86 7.04 -12.46
N LYS A 84 14.12 6.11 -13.37
CA LYS A 84 13.39 5.94 -14.63
C LYS A 84 12.33 4.87 -14.50
N PHE A 85 11.13 5.19 -14.97
CA PHE A 85 10.03 4.24 -15.04
C PHE A 85 10.32 3.04 -15.97
N VAL A 86 10.16 1.82 -15.45
CA VAL A 86 10.30 0.56 -16.20
C VAL A 86 8.93 -0.08 -16.45
N SER A 87 8.18 -0.36 -15.39
CA SER A 87 6.84 -0.93 -15.48
C SER A 87 5.95 -0.62 -14.28
N PHE A 88 4.65 -0.65 -14.50
CA PHE A 88 3.59 -0.45 -13.52
C PHE A 88 2.56 -1.55 -13.70
N ARG A 89 2.16 -2.25 -12.64
CA ARG A 89 1.14 -3.30 -12.72
C ARG A 89 0.17 -3.20 -11.57
N VAL A 90 -1.10 -3.41 -11.90
CA VAL A 90 -2.19 -3.60 -10.93
C VAL A 90 -2.94 -4.85 -11.35
N GLY A 91 -2.91 -5.87 -10.50
CA GLY A 91 -3.42 -7.21 -10.79
C GLY A 91 -2.74 -7.82 -12.02
N SER A 92 -3.54 -8.05 -13.07
CA SER A 92 -3.07 -8.60 -14.35
C SER A 92 -2.76 -7.54 -15.41
N LEU A 93 -3.09 -6.26 -15.16
CA LEU A 93 -2.85 -5.18 -16.12
C LEU A 93 -1.48 -4.56 -15.87
N MET A 94 -0.56 -4.70 -16.83
CA MET A 94 0.79 -4.14 -16.77
C MET A 94 0.96 -3.07 -17.85
N LEU A 95 1.34 -1.87 -17.44
CA LEU A 95 1.88 -0.82 -18.28
C LEU A 95 3.41 -0.92 -18.26
N LYS A 96 4.04 -1.13 -19.41
CA LYS A 96 5.50 -1.22 -19.51
C LYS A 96 6.02 -0.23 -20.53
N LYS A 97 7.20 0.34 -20.28
CA LYS A 97 7.91 1.14 -21.27
C LYS A 97 8.81 0.24 -22.13
N GLU A 98 8.46 0.03 -23.39
CA GLU A 98 9.26 -0.74 -24.36
C GLU A 98 9.66 0.17 -25.52
N LYS A 99 10.99 0.30 -25.76
CA LYS A 99 11.55 1.11 -26.87
C LYS A 99 10.99 2.54 -26.97
N GLY A 100 10.81 3.20 -25.82
CA GLY A 100 10.28 4.56 -25.75
C GLY A 100 8.75 4.68 -25.85
N LYS A 101 8.02 3.58 -26.05
CA LYS A 101 6.55 3.57 -26.09
C LYS A 101 5.96 2.89 -24.86
N TYR A 102 4.81 3.38 -24.41
CA TYR A 102 4.03 2.73 -23.35
C TYR A 102 3.17 1.63 -23.96
N VAL A 103 3.33 0.41 -23.48
CA VAL A 103 2.59 -0.76 -23.96
C VAL A 103 1.83 -1.36 -22.77
N LEU A 104 0.52 -1.50 -22.95
CA LEU A 104 -0.34 -2.24 -22.03
C LEU A 104 -0.30 -3.72 -22.39
N LYS A 105 0.07 -4.57 -21.43
CA LYS A 105 0.06 -6.03 -21.55
C LYS A 105 -0.72 -6.63 -20.39
N LYS A 106 -1.39 -7.76 -20.64
CA LYS A 106 -1.92 -8.59 -19.56
C LYS A 106 -0.81 -9.55 -19.11
N PHE A 107 -0.36 -9.40 -17.88
CA PHE A 107 0.63 -10.27 -17.28
C PHE A 107 0.22 -10.58 -15.84
N ASN A 108 -0.01 -11.85 -15.55
CA ASN A 108 -0.44 -12.30 -14.24
C ASN A 108 0.76 -12.93 -13.51
N ILE A 109 1.29 -12.25 -12.50
CA ILE A 109 2.26 -12.82 -11.58
C ILE A 109 1.52 -13.22 -10.32
N VAL A 110 1.50 -14.52 -10.03
CA VAL A 110 0.88 -15.07 -8.83
C VAL A 110 1.62 -14.50 -7.60
N GLY A 111 0.86 -14.03 -6.61
CA GLY A 111 1.40 -13.57 -5.32
C GLY A 111 1.71 -12.07 -5.23
N THR A 112 1.47 -11.28 -6.29
CA THR A 112 1.68 -9.82 -6.26
C THR A 112 0.46 -9.09 -6.82
N ALA A 113 -0.26 -8.39 -5.95
CA ALA A 113 -1.48 -7.66 -6.30
C ALA A 113 -1.20 -6.35 -7.06
N GLY A 114 0.01 -5.79 -6.90
CA GLY A 114 0.55 -4.65 -7.63
C GLY A 114 2.06 -4.76 -7.76
N GLN A 115 2.65 -3.98 -8.67
CA GLN A 115 4.11 -3.87 -8.82
C GLN A 115 4.50 -2.63 -9.63
N CYS A 116 5.28 -1.72 -9.04
CA CYS A 116 5.96 -0.64 -9.71
C CYS A 116 7.47 -0.91 -9.76
N LEU A 117 8.04 -1.01 -10.96
CA LEU A 117 9.48 -1.13 -11.17
C LEU A 117 10.08 0.18 -11.66
N MET A 118 11.13 0.59 -10.95
CA MET A 118 11.95 1.75 -11.22
C MET A 118 13.38 1.29 -11.47
N GLY A 119 13.96 1.78 -12.56
CA GLY A 119 15.36 1.58 -12.90
C GLY A 119 16.17 2.83 -12.57
N PRO A 120 17.46 2.70 -12.25
CA PRO A 120 18.32 3.86 -12.10
C PRO A 120 18.56 4.55 -13.45
N ASP A 121 19.18 5.73 -13.44
CA ASP A 121 19.48 6.48 -14.67
C ASP A 121 20.66 5.89 -15.46
N ASP A 122 21.00 6.50 -16.61
CA ASP A 122 22.06 5.96 -17.49
C ASP A 122 23.47 6.22 -16.94
N ASN A 123 23.61 7.12 -15.96
CA ASN A 123 24.87 7.46 -15.30
C ASN A 123 25.08 6.65 -14.02
N TRP A 124 24.20 5.68 -13.76
CA TRP A 124 24.23 4.89 -12.55
C TRP A 124 25.49 4.05 -12.44
N ASN A 125 26.23 4.28 -11.37
CA ASN A 125 27.38 3.48 -10.99
C ASN A 125 27.02 2.66 -9.74
N ALA A 126 27.29 1.35 -9.78
CA ALA A 126 27.06 0.44 -8.67
C ALA A 126 27.88 0.78 -7.40
N TYR A 127 28.77 1.76 -7.45
CA TYR A 127 29.50 2.30 -6.29
C TYR A 127 29.01 3.67 -5.82
N ASP A 128 28.10 4.31 -6.56
CA ASP A 128 27.58 5.65 -6.29
C ASP A 128 26.16 5.56 -5.74
N TYR A 129 26.03 5.01 -4.52
CA TYR A 129 24.76 4.93 -3.84
C TYR A 129 24.38 6.29 -3.25
N PRO A 130 23.10 6.71 -3.32
CA PRO A 130 22.63 7.95 -2.72
C PRO A 130 22.82 7.98 -1.19
N TYR A 131 23.13 6.84 -0.58
CA TYR A 131 23.59 6.74 0.79
C TYR A 131 24.60 5.58 0.92
N THR A 132 25.76 5.86 1.48
CA THR A 132 26.66 4.82 2.01
C THR A 132 26.22 4.51 3.44
N LEU A 133 25.92 3.24 3.72
CA LEU A 133 25.63 2.77 5.08
C LEU A 133 26.90 2.82 5.94
#